data_AF-A0A965M698-F1
#
_entry.id   AF-A0A965M698-F1
#
_cell.length_a   1.000
_cell.length_b   1.000
_cell.length_c   1.000
_cell.angle_alpha   90.00
_cell.angle_beta   90.00
_cell.angle_gamma   90.00
#
_symmetry.space_group_name_H-M   'P 1'
#
loop_
_entity.id
_entity.type
_entity.pdbx_description
1 polymer ?
#
loop_
_entity_poly.entity_id
_entity_poly.type
_entity_poly.pdbx_seq_one_letter_code
_entity_poly.pdbx_strand_id
1 'polypeptide(L)'
;MLLVDTTGELRDLYPTADVVFIGKTLTGTGGQNFLEAARHGRAIVAGPHMENFMPLRREFEEAKAIRVTGSADELEQVVGELLANSVEREELGRRAKACFQEHLGAGRRCAEVLISKIMDKDSTSLKK
;
A
#
# COMPACT_ATOMS: atom_id res chain seq x y z
N MET A 1 -0.46 -9.23 -22.99
CA MET A 1 -1.03 -8.02 -22.37
C MET A 1 -2.45 -8.34 -21.94
N LEU A 2 -2.76 -8.21 -20.65
CA LEU A 2 -4.11 -8.42 -20.10
C LEU A 2 -4.62 -7.07 -19.62
N LEU A 3 -5.78 -6.63 -20.11
CA LEU A 3 -6.47 -5.43 -19.64
C LEU A 3 -7.68 -5.88 -18.81
N VAL A 4 -7.77 -5.39 -17.59
CA VAL A 4 -8.84 -5.72 -16.65
C VAL A 4 -9.66 -4.46 -16.45
N ASP A 5 -10.84 -4.43 -17.06
CA ASP A 5 -11.78 -3.30 -17.03
C ASP A 5 -13.03 -3.66 -16.20
N THR A 6 -12.77 -4.14 -15.00
CA THR A 6 -13.77 -4.60 -14.04
C THR A 6 -13.42 -4.08 -12.65
N THR A 7 -14.44 -3.77 -11.84
CA THR A 7 -14.23 -3.30 -10.47
C THR A 7 -14.15 -4.48 -9.52
N GLY A 8 -13.07 -4.55 -8.73
CA GLY A 8 -12.91 -5.52 -7.63
C GLY A 8 -11.95 -6.67 -7.92
N GLU A 9 -11.72 -7.03 -9.18
CA GLU A 9 -10.89 -8.19 -9.57
C GLU A 9 -9.39 -7.96 -9.38
N LEU A 10 -8.95 -6.69 -9.22
CA LEU A 10 -7.54 -6.34 -9.02
C LEU A 10 -6.92 -7.04 -7.78
N ARG A 11 -7.75 -7.31 -6.76
CA ARG A 11 -7.31 -8.03 -5.56
C ARG A 11 -6.80 -9.43 -5.88
N ASP A 12 -7.42 -10.11 -6.83
CA ASP A 12 -7.11 -11.50 -7.17
C ASP A 12 -5.91 -11.59 -8.13
N LEU A 13 -5.52 -10.45 -8.73
CA LEU A 13 -4.38 -10.35 -9.64
C LEU A 13 -3.07 -9.98 -8.95
N TYR A 14 -3.12 -9.30 -7.81
CA TYR A 14 -1.90 -9.00 -7.04
C TYR A 14 -1.07 -10.25 -6.69
N PRO A 15 -1.64 -11.40 -6.30
CA PRO A 15 -0.89 -12.64 -6.08
C PRO A 15 -0.11 -13.17 -7.29
N THR A 16 -0.48 -12.78 -8.50
CA THR A 16 0.18 -13.27 -9.72
C THR A 16 1.20 -12.29 -10.27
N ALA A 17 1.27 -11.06 -9.73
CA ALA A 17 2.21 -10.05 -10.19
C ALA A 17 3.61 -10.27 -9.60
N ASP A 18 4.64 -10.07 -10.42
CA ASP A 18 6.03 -9.97 -9.96
C ASP A 18 6.34 -8.57 -9.43
N VAL A 19 5.94 -7.55 -10.19
CA VAL A 19 6.13 -6.13 -9.89
C VAL A 19 4.80 -5.40 -10.07
N VAL A 20 4.50 -4.47 -9.17
CA VAL A 20 3.26 -3.69 -9.19
C VAL A 20 3.63 -2.21 -9.24
N PHE A 21 3.25 -1.55 -10.33
CA PHE A 21 3.26 -0.10 -10.42
C PHE A 21 1.92 0.49 -9.98
N ILE A 22 1.95 1.51 -9.12
CA ILE A 22 0.74 2.11 -8.56
C ILE A 22 0.28 3.28 -9.44
N GLY A 23 -0.88 3.14 -10.07
CA GLY A 23 -1.44 4.16 -10.96
C GLY A 23 -1.66 5.54 -10.30
N LYS A 24 -1.76 6.58 -11.13
CA LYS A 24 -1.87 8.01 -10.75
C LYS A 24 -0.68 8.61 -10.00
N THR A 25 0.31 7.81 -9.60
CA THR A 25 1.43 8.30 -8.79
C THR A 25 2.53 9.00 -9.60
N LEU A 26 2.63 8.77 -10.92
CA LEU A 26 3.67 9.39 -11.75
C LEU A 26 3.24 10.72 -12.41
N THR A 27 1.99 10.81 -12.90
CA THR A 27 1.50 11.98 -13.64
C THR A 27 0.21 12.58 -13.08
N GLY A 28 -0.39 11.92 -12.09
CA GLY A 28 -1.63 12.36 -11.46
C GLY A 28 -1.37 13.00 -10.11
N THR A 29 -2.41 13.04 -9.28
CA THR A 29 -2.35 13.52 -7.90
C THR A 29 -3.07 12.56 -6.96
N GLY A 30 -2.71 12.60 -5.68
CA GLY A 30 -3.30 11.82 -4.61
C GLY A 30 -2.73 10.40 -4.49
N GLY A 31 -2.47 9.72 -5.61
CA GLY A 31 -2.02 8.33 -5.63
C GLY A 31 -3.14 7.32 -5.36
N GLN A 32 -2.82 6.04 -5.45
CA GLN A 32 -3.75 4.92 -5.24
C GLN A 32 -3.29 4.01 -4.11
N ASN A 33 -4.20 3.19 -3.58
CA ASN A 33 -3.90 2.30 -2.47
C ASN A 33 -2.89 1.21 -2.89
N PHE A 34 -1.69 1.27 -2.32
CA PHE A 34 -0.62 0.30 -2.56
C PHE A 34 -0.55 -0.82 -1.50
N LEU A 35 -1.35 -0.74 -0.43
CA LEU A 35 -1.33 -1.70 0.66
C LEU A 35 -1.81 -3.09 0.25
N GLU A 36 -2.68 -3.21 -0.76
CA GLU A 36 -3.09 -4.51 -1.28
C GLU A 36 -1.90 -5.26 -1.93
N ALA A 37 -1.03 -4.55 -2.66
CA ALA A 37 0.19 -5.12 -3.20
C ALA A 37 1.16 -5.54 -2.07
N ALA A 38 1.26 -4.70 -1.03
CA ALA A 38 2.10 -4.96 0.15
C ALA A 38 1.62 -6.19 0.91
N ARG A 39 0.30 -6.36 1.10
CA ARG A 39 -0.34 -7.52 1.72
C ARG A 39 0.09 -8.83 1.05
N HIS A 40 0.22 -8.82 -0.27
CA HIS A 40 0.66 -9.97 -1.06
C HIS A 40 2.17 -10.11 -1.19
N GLY A 41 2.95 -9.22 -0.58
CA GLY A 41 4.41 -9.22 -0.62
C GLY A 41 4.96 -8.98 -2.02
N ARG A 42 4.34 -8.08 -2.79
CA ARG A 42 4.78 -7.73 -4.14
C ARG A 42 5.75 -6.56 -4.11
N ALA A 43 6.69 -6.56 -5.06
CA ALA A 43 7.56 -5.42 -5.29
C ALA A 43 6.72 -4.24 -5.78
N ILE A 44 6.72 -3.14 -5.01
CA ILE A 44 5.91 -1.96 -5.30
C ILE A 44 6.81 -0.88 -5.90
N VAL A 45 6.37 -0.34 -7.03
CA VAL A 45 6.92 0.87 -7.64
C VAL A 45 5.82 1.92 -7.70
N ALA A 46 6.16 3.16 -7.39
CA ALA A 46 5.25 4.30 -7.47
C ALA A 46 5.99 5.53 -8.00
N GLY A 47 5.25 6.53 -8.43
CA GLY A 47 5.76 7.87 -8.68
C GLY A 47 5.65 8.78 -7.46
N PRO A 48 6.08 10.05 -7.57
CA PRO A 48 6.19 10.97 -6.43
C PRO A 48 4.83 11.40 -5.84
N HIS A 49 3.75 11.29 -6.60
CA HIS A 49 2.42 11.78 -6.26
C HIS A 49 1.61 10.76 -5.45
N MET A 50 1.91 10.69 -4.14
CA MET A 50 1.23 9.82 -3.17
C MET A 50 0.65 10.62 -2.01
N GLU A 51 0.11 11.81 -2.27
CA GLU A 51 -0.32 12.76 -1.24
C GLU A 51 -1.39 12.16 -0.29
N ASN A 52 -2.29 11.31 -0.79
CA ASN A 52 -3.31 10.65 0.04
C ASN A 52 -2.72 9.61 1.00
N PHE A 53 -1.48 9.17 0.75
CA PHE A 53 -0.80 8.12 1.49
C PHE A 53 0.56 8.58 2.02
N MET A 54 0.78 9.90 2.16
CA MET A 54 2.10 10.47 2.46
C MET A 54 2.75 9.92 3.74
N PRO A 55 2.03 9.71 4.86
CA PRO A 55 2.60 9.06 6.05
C PRO A 55 3.07 7.63 5.76
N LEU A 56 2.20 6.81 5.17
CA LEU A 56 2.51 5.42 4.78
C LEU A 56 3.65 5.35 3.77
N ARG A 57 3.70 6.28 2.81
CA ARG A 57 4.80 6.37 1.84
C ARG A 57 6.13 6.53 2.56
N ARG A 58 6.24 7.46 3.51
CA ARG A 58 7.49 7.70 4.25
C ARG A 58 7.93 6.46 5.02
N GLU A 59 7.02 5.81 5.73
CA GLU A 59 7.31 4.57 6.46
C GLU A 59 7.83 3.47 5.53
N PHE A 60 7.20 3.30 4.35
CA PHE A 60 7.65 2.34 3.36
C PHE A 60 8.98 2.73 2.70
N GLU A 61 9.25 4.01 2.47
CA GLU A 61 10.54 4.49 1.95
C GLU A 61 11.67 4.24 2.97
N GLU A 62 11.44 4.56 4.25
CA GLU A 62 12.38 4.34 5.35
C GLU A 62 12.71 2.85 5.52
N ALA A 63 11.70 1.98 5.41
CA ALA A 63 11.86 0.53 5.42
C ALA A 63 12.42 -0.03 4.10
N LYS A 64 12.72 0.80 3.10
CA LYS A 64 13.15 0.39 1.75
C LYS A 64 12.18 -0.62 1.11
N ALA A 65 10.90 -0.49 1.43
CA ALA A 65 9.80 -1.38 1.06
C ALA A 65 9.06 -0.96 -0.23
N ILE A 66 9.39 0.23 -0.77
CA ILE A 66 8.84 0.76 -2.01
C ILE A 66 9.96 1.41 -2.84
N ARG A 67 9.83 1.41 -4.17
CA ARG A 67 10.64 2.24 -5.07
C ARG A 67 9.81 3.40 -5.58
N VAL A 68 10.34 4.61 -5.50
CA VAL A 68 9.68 5.83 -5.99
C VAL A 68 10.50 6.41 -7.14
N THR A 69 9.86 6.58 -8.30
CA THR A 69 10.50 7.02 -9.55
C THR A 69 9.92 8.35 -10.00
N GLY A 70 10.76 9.30 -10.40
CA GLY A 70 10.36 10.64 -10.82
C GLY A 70 9.95 10.77 -12.30
N SER A 71 10.28 9.80 -13.14
CA SER A 71 10.01 9.85 -14.59
C SER A 71 9.63 8.50 -15.17
N ALA A 72 9.16 8.50 -16.42
CA ALA A 72 8.87 7.28 -17.17
C ALA A 72 10.14 6.46 -17.44
N ASP A 73 11.26 7.12 -17.76
CA ASP A 73 12.54 6.46 -18.02
C ASP A 73 13.08 5.78 -16.75
N GLU A 74 12.96 6.44 -15.59
CA GLU A 74 13.35 5.87 -14.31
C GLU A 74 12.43 4.70 -13.92
N LEU A 75 11.13 4.81 -14.21
CA LEU A 75 10.19 3.71 -14.03
C LEU A 75 10.58 2.49 -14.88
N GLU A 76 10.90 2.68 -16.15
CA GLU A 76 11.34 1.60 -17.05
C GLU A 76 12.61 0.94 -16.51
N GLN A 77 13.61 1.73 -16.11
CA GLN A 77 14.85 1.22 -15.55
C GLN A 77 14.59 0.38 -14.29
N VAL A 78 13.86 0.92 -13.30
CA VAL A 78 13.60 0.25 -12.02
C VAL A 78 12.80 -1.03 -12.22
N VAL A 79 11.80 -1.02 -13.11
CA VAL A 79 11.03 -2.23 -13.43
C VAL A 79 11.92 -3.27 -14.10
N GLY A 80 12.78 -2.87 -15.04
CA GLY A 80 13.75 -3.75 -15.68
C GLY A 80 14.71 -4.42 -14.68
N GLU A 81 15.26 -3.64 -13.75
CA GLU A 81 16.12 -4.14 -12.67
C GLU A 81 15.40 -5.18 -11.78
N LEU A 82 14.16 -4.90 -11.38
CA LEU A 82 13.37 -5.80 -10.53
C LEU A 82 12.94 -7.07 -11.27
N LEU A 83 12.68 -7.00 -12.57
CA LEU A 83 12.38 -8.18 -13.38
C LEU A 83 13.62 -9.06 -13.57
N ALA A 84 14.79 -8.44 -13.76
CA ALA A 84 16.07 -9.14 -13.91
C ALA A 84 16.64 -9.71 -12.60
N ASN A 85 16.27 -9.15 -11.45
CA ASN A 85 16.79 -9.55 -10.13
C ASN A 85 15.66 -10.04 -9.21
N SER A 86 15.40 -11.35 -9.23
CA SER A 86 14.38 -11.97 -8.37
C SER A 86 14.66 -11.83 -6.88
N VAL A 87 15.94 -11.82 -6.47
CA VAL A 87 16.33 -11.66 -5.06
C VAL A 87 15.90 -10.29 -4.55
N GLU A 88 16.27 -9.21 -5.25
CA GLU A 88 15.87 -7.86 -4.82
C GLU A 88 14.34 -7.68 -4.87
N ARG A 89 13.69 -8.28 -5.87
CA ARG A 89 12.23 -8.26 -5.99
C ARG A 89 11.54 -8.91 -4.78
N GLU A 90 12.00 -10.09 -4.37
CA GLU A 90 11.47 -10.81 -3.20
C GLU A 90 11.79 -10.09 -1.90
N GLU A 91 12.99 -9.55 -1.77
CA GLU A 91 13.42 -8.73 -0.64
C GLU A 91 12.53 -7.49 -0.47
N LEU A 92 12.29 -6.75 -1.56
CA LEU A 92 11.42 -5.58 -1.59
C LEU A 92 9.99 -5.95 -1.17
N GLY A 93 9.44 -7.01 -1.77
CA GLY A 93 8.12 -7.52 -1.43
C GLY A 93 8.00 -7.98 0.03
N ARG A 94 9.04 -8.61 0.59
CA ARG A 94 9.05 -9.02 2.00
C ARG A 94 9.01 -7.83 2.94
N ARG A 95 9.80 -6.79 2.66
CA ARG A 95 9.79 -5.54 3.45
C ARG A 95 8.41 -4.86 3.36
N ALA A 96 7.81 -4.80 2.17
CA ALA A 96 6.45 -4.28 1.99
C ALA A 96 5.41 -5.04 2.83
N LYS A 97 5.49 -6.37 2.83
CA LYS A 97 4.59 -7.21 3.64
C LYS A 97 4.80 -7.02 5.14
N ALA A 98 6.05 -6.86 5.58
CA ALA A 98 6.36 -6.58 6.97
C ALA A 98 5.77 -5.24 7.42
N CYS A 99 5.96 -4.16 6.66
CA CYS A 99 5.35 -2.86 6.94
C CYS A 99 3.81 -2.97 6.98
N PHE A 100 3.20 -3.68 6.03
CA PHE A 100 1.76 -3.92 6.05
C PHE A 100 1.29 -4.63 7.32
N GLN A 101 2.05 -5.61 7.81
CA GLN A 101 1.72 -6.38 9.02
C GLN A 101 1.75 -5.52 10.29
N GLU A 102 2.63 -4.51 10.38
CA GLU A 102 2.66 -3.57 11.51
C GLU A 102 1.38 -2.73 11.60
N HIS A 103 0.74 -2.46 10.46
CA HIS A 103 -0.53 -1.74 10.41
C HIS A 103 -1.77 -2.62 10.60
N LEU A 104 -1.61 -3.95 10.69
CA LEU A 104 -2.73 -4.83 10.96
C LEU A 104 -3.35 -4.54 12.34
N GLY A 105 -4.68 -4.62 12.39
CA GLY A 105 -5.44 -4.39 13.62
C GLY A 105 -5.71 -2.91 13.94
N ALA A 106 -5.22 -1.95 13.14
CA ALA A 106 -5.57 -0.53 13.32
C ALA A 106 -7.10 -0.31 13.29
N GLY A 107 -7.80 -0.95 12.35
CA GLY A 107 -9.26 -0.91 12.29
C GLY A 107 -9.95 -1.46 13.55
N ARG A 108 -9.44 -2.56 14.10
CA ARG A 108 -9.96 -3.14 15.36
C ARG A 108 -9.73 -2.20 16.54
N ARG A 109 -8.52 -1.64 16.68
CA ARG A 109 -8.20 -0.66 17.74
C ARG A 109 -9.07 0.59 17.64
N CYS A 110 -9.29 1.10 16.43
CA CYS A 110 -10.21 2.21 16.21
C CYS A 110 -11.65 1.86 16.60
N ALA A 111 -12.13 0.67 16.23
CA ALA A 111 -13.46 0.20 16.61
C ALA A 111 -13.61 0.04 18.13
N GLU A 112 -12.61 -0.53 18.82
CA GLU A 112 -12.60 -0.67 20.28
C GLU A 112 -12.67 0.69 20.99
N VAL A 113 -11.91 1.69 20.53
CA VAL A 113 -11.97 3.06 21.06
C VAL A 113 -13.32 3.71 20.82
N LEU A 114 -13.92 3.54 19.64
CA LEU A 114 -15.23 4.08 19.31
C LEU A 114 -16.34 3.42 20.16
N ILE A 115 -16.32 2.10 20.30
CA ILE A 115 -17.27 1.34 21.13
C ILE A 115 -17.17 1.80 22.58
N SER A 116 -15.96 1.90 23.14
CA SER A 116 -15.75 2.42 24.50
C SER A 116 -16.35 3.82 24.69
N LYS A 117 -16.14 4.75 23.75
CA LYS A 117 -16.69 6.11 23.85
C LYS A 117 -18.21 6.17 23.71
N ILE A 118 -18.82 5.25 22.97
CA ILE A 118 -20.29 5.15 22.85
C ILE A 118 -20.87 4.60 24.17
N MET A 119 -20.31 3.53 24.73
CA MET A 119 -20.78 2.94 25.99
C MET A 119 -20.63 3.88 27.20
N ASP A 120 -19.57 4.70 27.23
CA ASP A 120 -19.38 5.71 28.28
C ASP A 120 -20.44 6.84 28.20
N LYS A 121 -20.91 7.19 27.00
CA LYS A 121 -21.96 8.20 26.81
C LYS A 121 -23.34 7.73 27.29
N ASP A 122 -23.68 6.45 27.06
CA ASP A 122 -24.96 5.89 27.51
C ASP A 122 -25.06 5.82 29.04
N SER A 123 -23.94 5.54 29.71
CA SER A 123 -23.82 5.55 31.18
C SER A 123 -24.04 6.94 31.82
N THR A 124 -23.90 8.01 31.01
CA THR A 124 -24.04 9.40 31.47
C THR A 124 -25.45 9.97 31.23
N SER A 125 -26.24 9.37 30.33
CA SER A 125 -27.65 9.75 30.08
C SER A 125 -28.68 9.08 31.01
N LEU A 126 -28.31 8.00 31.71
CA LEU A 126 -29.19 7.28 32.65
C LEU A 126 -29.16 7.84 34.09
N LYS A 127 -28.44 8.94 34.35
CA LYS A 127 -28.32 9.59 35.67
C LYS A 127 -28.96 11.00 35.75
N LYS A 128 -29.92 11.31 34.88
CA LYS A 128 -30.74 12.52 35.00
C LYS A 128 -32.21 12.19 35.24
#